data_AF-A0A0J1BE32-F1
#
_entry.id   AF-A0A0J1BE32-F1
#
_cell.length_a   1.000
_cell.length_b   1.000
_cell.length_c   1.000
_cell.angle_alpha   90.00
_cell.angle_beta   90.00
_cell.angle_gamma   90.00
#
_symmetry.space_group_name_H-M   'P 1'
#
loop_
_entity.id
_entity.type
_entity.pdbx_description
1 polymer ?
#
loop_
_entity_poly.entity_id
_entity_poly.type
_entity_poly.pdbx_seq_one_letter_code
_entity_poly.pdbx_strand_id
1 'polypeptide(L)'
;MALALLATILLTASQLSPASAADPAAGTPRETPAGSESLLDGPLADAWEGSLDDWTLKDGVLTGTTDGSVKVNRFITSKFPPAEDFELEVDVWVSPRGNSGIQYRSEVREDLGPNVMVGYQCDVVAANPKYNGMLYEERGRRILCHTGEKVVTDANGQGWVVKSSEPPQFAPETWHRYKVRVVGNHHQHWIDGQLTADHFDMDPKGRSLSGRIGVQVHVGPPMEIRYRNFFVKRLAPTAKPDDSVEIPDNAEKIVPQGGWKNAGKRDANHKLEKAELPGTRNVHRAGPIWLAGQPDAQGLAAAKKAGVTRVITLRSERELDFDDEALVKEAGLEFHAIRFGGHQQMTDQKIDRIRELLKTARHDAQILLHCASANRVGAVWIAHRVLDGRQAVENALLEGKQIGLLDPDLGTTAVEYVKQRKP
;
A
#
# COMPACT_ATOMS: atom_id res chain seq x y z
N MET A 1 -42.12 17.88 -67.54
CA MET A 1 -41.78 16.85 -66.52
C MET A 1 -40.28 16.67 -66.55
N ALA A 2 -39.57 17.22 -65.57
CA ALA A 2 -38.11 17.11 -65.46
C ALA A 2 -37.79 16.02 -64.42
N LEU A 3 -36.97 15.04 -64.81
CA LEU A 3 -36.49 13.96 -63.96
C LEU A 3 -35.24 14.44 -63.20
N ALA A 4 -35.27 14.36 -61.87
CA ALA A 4 -34.13 14.64 -61.01
C ALA A 4 -33.30 13.37 -60.78
N LEU A 5 -31.99 13.45 -61.02
CA LEU A 5 -31.01 12.41 -60.69
C LEU A 5 -30.38 12.76 -59.34
N LEU A 6 -30.64 11.98 -58.29
CA LEU A 6 -29.91 12.08 -57.01
C LEU A 6 -28.67 11.16 -57.10
N ALA A 7 -27.48 11.76 -56.96
CA ALA A 7 -26.22 11.04 -56.77
C ALA A 7 -25.95 10.91 -55.27
N THR A 8 -25.95 9.68 -54.76
CA THR A 8 -25.61 9.35 -53.38
C THR A 8 -24.09 9.18 -53.27
N ILE A 9 -23.40 10.10 -52.60
CA ILE A 9 -21.98 9.98 -52.27
C ILE A 9 -21.87 9.08 -51.03
N LEU A 10 -21.35 7.86 -51.19
CA LEU A 10 -20.91 7.03 -50.07
C LEU A 10 -19.55 7.55 -49.59
N LEU A 11 -19.51 8.16 -48.40
CA LEU A 11 -18.27 8.32 -47.64
C LEU A 11 -17.86 6.95 -47.09
N THR A 12 -16.80 6.35 -47.63
CA THR A 12 -16.14 5.21 -47.01
C THR A 12 -15.32 5.70 -45.82
N ALA A 13 -15.77 5.40 -44.61
CA ALA A 13 -14.93 5.54 -43.42
C ALA A 13 -13.77 4.55 -43.53
N SER A 14 -12.56 5.05 -43.81
CA SER A 14 -11.34 4.27 -43.72
C SER A 14 -11.12 3.89 -42.26
N GLN A 15 -11.38 2.63 -41.93
CA GLN A 15 -10.96 2.05 -40.67
C GLN A 15 -9.43 2.04 -40.65
N LEU A 16 -8.84 2.96 -39.89
CA LEU A 16 -7.43 2.86 -39.49
C LEU A 16 -7.30 1.59 -38.65
N SER A 17 -6.74 0.53 -39.24
CA SER A 17 -6.29 -0.63 -38.48
C SER A 17 -5.30 -0.16 -37.42
N PRO A 18 -5.36 -0.68 -36.18
CA PRO A 18 -4.30 -0.43 -35.21
C PRO A 18 -2.99 -0.90 -35.83
N ALA A 19 -1.99 -0.01 -35.86
CA ALA A 19 -0.65 -0.35 -36.28
C ALA A 19 -0.21 -1.59 -35.50
N SER A 20 0.06 -2.68 -36.24
CA SER A 20 0.63 -3.92 -35.68
C SER A 20 1.88 -3.53 -34.91
N ALA A 21 1.83 -3.62 -33.59
CA ALA A 21 2.98 -3.38 -32.74
C ALA A 21 4.03 -4.45 -33.09
N ALA A 22 5.19 -4.01 -33.59
CA ALA A 22 6.26 -4.91 -34.04
C ALA A 22 6.55 -6.01 -33.00
N ASP A 23 6.73 -7.23 -33.49
CA ASP A 23 6.96 -8.44 -32.69
C ASP A 23 8.07 -8.21 -31.64
N PRO A 24 7.77 -8.29 -30.34
CA PRO A 24 8.78 -8.17 -29.30
C PRO A 24 9.85 -9.27 -29.38
N ALA A 25 9.69 -10.32 -30.20
CA ALA A 25 10.69 -11.37 -30.42
C ALA A 25 11.85 -10.98 -31.37
N ALA A 26 11.81 -9.84 -32.07
CA ALA A 26 12.80 -9.45 -33.10
C ALA A 26 14.24 -9.13 -32.60
N GLY A 27 14.56 -9.44 -31.34
CA GLY A 27 15.93 -9.60 -30.85
C GLY A 27 16.74 -8.33 -30.59
N THR A 28 16.40 -7.17 -31.16
CA THR A 28 17.17 -5.92 -31.02
C THR A 28 16.40 -4.84 -30.26
N PRO A 29 17.09 -4.01 -29.44
CA PRO A 29 16.51 -2.79 -28.89
C PRO A 29 16.00 -1.88 -30.02
N ARG A 30 14.83 -1.28 -29.82
CA ARG A 30 14.18 -0.34 -30.73
C ARG A 30 14.67 1.07 -30.45
N GLU A 31 14.56 1.93 -31.45
CA GLU A 31 14.73 3.37 -31.24
C GLU A 31 13.68 3.89 -30.24
N THR A 32 14.10 4.84 -29.40
CA THR A 32 13.20 5.51 -28.45
C THR A 32 12.09 6.23 -29.21
N PRO A 33 10.81 5.93 -28.94
CA PRO A 33 9.69 6.58 -29.62
C PRO A 33 9.69 8.10 -29.40
N ALA A 34 9.18 8.84 -30.38
CA ALA A 34 9.08 10.29 -30.29
C ALA A 34 8.26 10.75 -29.06
N GLY A 35 8.86 11.63 -28.26
CA GLY A 35 8.26 12.15 -27.02
C GLY A 35 8.38 11.21 -25.81
N SER A 36 9.08 10.09 -25.94
CA SER A 36 9.43 9.21 -24.84
C SER A 36 10.89 9.39 -24.43
N GLU A 37 11.19 9.02 -23.19
CA GLU A 37 12.55 8.89 -22.64
C GLU A 37 12.85 7.41 -22.40
N SER A 38 14.05 6.96 -22.75
CA SER A 38 14.52 5.60 -22.43
C SER A 38 15.12 5.57 -21.04
N LEU A 39 14.71 4.59 -20.24
CA LEU A 39 15.28 4.36 -18.91
C LEU A 39 16.56 3.51 -18.95
N LEU A 40 17.01 3.11 -20.14
CA LEU A 40 18.17 2.23 -20.33
C LEU A 40 19.33 2.92 -21.07
N ASP A 41 19.23 4.23 -21.27
CA ASP A 41 20.28 5.00 -21.94
C ASP A 41 21.45 5.26 -20.98
N GLY A 42 22.67 4.97 -21.44
CA GLY A 42 23.90 5.14 -20.68
C GLY A 42 24.24 3.97 -19.75
N PRO A 43 25.32 4.10 -18.96
CA PRO A 43 25.71 3.10 -17.96
C PRO A 43 24.62 2.85 -16.91
N LEU A 44 24.55 1.61 -16.38
CA LEU A 44 23.55 1.23 -15.36
C LEU A 44 23.52 2.21 -14.18
N ALA A 45 24.68 2.57 -13.64
CA ALA A 45 24.80 3.47 -12.49
C ALA A 45 24.41 4.92 -12.79
N ASP A 46 24.33 5.31 -14.07
CA ASP A 46 23.91 6.65 -14.49
C ASP A 46 22.39 6.73 -14.67
N ALA A 47 21.75 5.62 -15.02
CA ALA A 47 20.31 5.54 -15.24
C ALA A 47 19.51 5.01 -14.02
N TRP A 48 20.17 4.23 -13.13
CA TRP A 48 19.53 3.55 -12.01
C TRP A 48 20.34 3.72 -10.72
N GLU A 49 19.63 3.61 -9.59
CA GLU A 49 20.20 3.67 -8.24
C GLU A 49 19.67 2.53 -7.37
N GLY A 50 20.44 2.22 -6.33
CA GLY A 50 20.17 1.18 -5.36
C GLY A 50 21.22 0.07 -5.35
N SER A 51 20.86 -1.11 -4.84
CA SER A 51 21.77 -2.26 -4.84
C SER A 51 21.86 -2.86 -6.25
N LEU A 52 22.88 -2.43 -7.01
CA LEU A 52 23.07 -2.87 -8.40
C LEU A 52 23.71 -4.26 -8.53
N ASP A 53 24.08 -4.91 -7.42
CA ASP A 53 24.82 -6.19 -7.40
C ASP A 53 24.13 -7.34 -8.15
N ASP A 54 22.80 -7.29 -8.25
CA ASP A 54 21.99 -8.32 -8.94
C ASP A 54 21.70 -7.98 -10.40
N TRP A 55 22.19 -6.84 -10.86
CA TRP A 55 21.76 -6.19 -12.08
C TRP A 55 22.92 -5.94 -13.04
N THR A 56 22.67 -6.18 -14.32
CA THR A 56 23.58 -5.79 -15.40
C THR A 56 22.80 -5.07 -16.49
N LEU A 57 23.40 -4.05 -17.09
CA LEU A 57 22.89 -3.42 -18.31
C LEU A 57 23.91 -3.61 -19.41
N LYS A 58 23.58 -4.44 -20.41
CA LYS A 58 24.46 -4.74 -21.54
C LYS A 58 23.65 -4.80 -22.82
N ASP A 59 24.16 -4.18 -23.88
CA ASP A 59 23.55 -4.19 -25.22
C ASP A 59 22.07 -3.76 -25.20
N GLY A 60 21.73 -2.76 -24.36
CA GLY A 60 20.36 -2.24 -24.19
C GLY A 60 19.40 -3.16 -23.42
N VAL A 61 19.91 -4.18 -22.75
CA VAL A 61 19.13 -5.13 -21.94
C VAL A 61 19.54 -5.03 -20.47
N LEU A 62 18.58 -4.65 -19.62
CA LEU A 62 18.70 -4.69 -18.17
C LEU A 62 18.29 -6.08 -17.67
N THR A 63 19.22 -6.80 -17.05
CA THR A 63 19.00 -8.16 -16.55
C THR A 63 19.16 -8.17 -15.03
N GLY A 64 18.17 -8.74 -14.34
CA GLY A 64 18.20 -9.01 -12.90
C GLY A 64 18.21 -10.51 -12.63
N THR A 65 19.05 -10.97 -11.71
CA THR A 65 19.14 -12.40 -11.35
C THR A 65 19.14 -12.65 -9.85
N THR A 66 18.60 -13.79 -9.44
CA THR A 66 18.79 -14.33 -8.09
C THR A 66 19.03 -15.83 -8.14
N ASP A 67 19.82 -16.33 -7.19
CA ASP A 67 20.08 -17.76 -7.00
C ASP A 67 19.13 -18.41 -5.96
N GLY A 68 18.12 -17.65 -5.51
CA GLY A 68 17.19 -18.04 -4.47
C GLY A 68 17.69 -17.91 -3.02
N SER A 69 18.89 -17.36 -2.81
CA SER A 69 19.42 -17.09 -1.46
C SER A 69 18.82 -15.83 -0.81
N VAL A 70 18.27 -14.93 -1.62
CA VAL A 70 17.67 -13.64 -1.24
C VAL A 70 16.66 -13.81 -0.11
N LYS A 71 16.75 -12.97 0.93
CA LYS A 71 15.86 -13.06 2.12
C LYS A 71 14.77 -12.00 2.17
N VAL A 72 14.94 -10.93 1.40
CA VAL A 72 14.01 -9.80 1.29
C VAL A 72 13.98 -9.34 -0.16
N ASN A 73 12.84 -8.84 -0.62
CA ASN A 73 12.75 -8.24 -1.94
C ASN A 73 13.78 -7.11 -2.08
N ARG A 74 14.49 -7.08 -3.21
CA ARG A 74 15.46 -6.03 -3.54
C ARG A 74 14.99 -5.28 -4.76
N PHE A 75 15.22 -3.97 -4.76
CA PHE A 75 14.75 -3.06 -5.78
C PHE A 75 15.90 -2.20 -6.30
N ILE A 76 15.78 -1.79 -7.55
CA ILE A 76 16.52 -0.66 -8.10
C ILE A 76 15.51 0.37 -8.61
N THR A 77 15.85 1.64 -8.45
CA THR A 77 14.99 2.76 -8.82
C THR A 77 15.61 3.49 -10.00
N SER A 78 14.81 3.84 -11.00
CA SER A 78 15.31 4.68 -12.09
C SER A 78 15.56 6.10 -11.58
N LYS A 79 16.61 6.73 -12.08
CA LYS A 79 16.87 8.15 -11.83
C LYS A 79 15.92 9.09 -12.57
N PHE A 80 15.03 8.55 -13.40
CA PHE A 80 13.92 9.28 -13.99
C PHE A 80 13.12 10.06 -12.91
N PRO A 81 12.81 11.35 -13.13
CA PRO A 81 12.09 12.14 -12.13
C PRO A 81 10.71 11.55 -11.84
N PRO A 82 10.11 11.82 -10.66
CA PRO A 82 8.77 11.36 -10.34
C PRO A 82 7.75 11.63 -11.46
N ALA A 83 6.93 10.62 -11.76
CA ALA A 83 5.96 10.65 -12.85
C ALA A 83 4.54 10.72 -12.29
N GLU A 84 3.75 11.68 -12.79
CA GLU A 84 2.32 11.78 -12.55
C GLU A 84 1.56 10.94 -13.58
N ASP A 85 1.06 11.56 -14.65
CA ASP A 85 0.41 10.86 -15.76
C ASP A 85 1.43 10.46 -16.82
N PHE A 86 1.43 9.18 -17.20
CA PHE A 86 2.39 8.66 -18.16
C PHE A 86 1.89 7.40 -18.88
N GLU A 87 2.53 7.12 -20.00
CA GLU A 87 2.56 5.80 -20.63
C GLU A 87 3.97 5.23 -20.50
N LEU A 88 4.08 4.02 -19.99
CA LEU A 88 5.30 3.24 -19.92
C LEU A 88 5.14 2.03 -20.83
N GLU A 89 6.11 1.80 -21.69
CA GLU A 89 6.20 0.60 -22.53
C GLU A 89 7.54 -0.08 -22.25
N VAL A 90 7.53 -1.39 -22.08
CA VAL A 90 8.75 -2.17 -21.84
C VAL A 90 8.57 -3.59 -22.37
N ASP A 91 9.57 -4.12 -23.06
CA ASP A 91 9.58 -5.53 -23.43
C ASP A 91 10.26 -6.31 -22.29
N VAL A 92 9.62 -7.38 -21.84
CA VAL A 92 10.00 -8.17 -20.66
C VAL A 92 10.16 -9.63 -21.03
N TRP A 93 11.25 -10.25 -20.57
CA TRP A 93 11.47 -11.69 -20.61
C TRP A 93 11.66 -12.18 -19.19
N VAL A 94 11.03 -13.30 -18.82
CA VAL A 94 11.10 -13.83 -17.45
C VAL A 94 11.23 -15.35 -17.45
N SER A 95 12.07 -15.87 -16.56
CA SER A 95 12.22 -17.31 -16.32
C SER A 95 10.92 -17.98 -15.82
N PRO A 96 10.73 -19.31 -15.96
CA PRO A 96 9.46 -19.99 -15.68
C PRO A 96 8.91 -19.84 -14.26
N ARG A 97 9.77 -19.64 -13.26
CA ARG A 97 9.37 -19.40 -11.86
C ARG A 97 9.68 -17.98 -11.39
N GLY A 98 10.00 -17.09 -12.33
CA GLY A 98 10.30 -15.70 -12.03
C GLY A 98 9.10 -14.98 -11.44
N ASN A 99 9.38 -14.21 -10.40
CA ASN A 99 8.47 -13.25 -9.79
C ASN A 99 9.22 -11.93 -9.70
N SER A 100 8.69 -10.90 -10.34
CA SER A 100 9.26 -9.57 -10.38
C SER A 100 8.11 -8.57 -10.50
N GLY A 101 8.43 -7.29 -10.63
CA GLY A 101 7.43 -6.25 -10.79
C GLY A 101 8.03 -4.96 -11.31
N ILE A 102 7.21 -4.20 -12.04
CA ILE A 102 7.51 -2.85 -12.48
C ILE A 102 6.82 -1.90 -11.50
N GLN A 103 7.60 -1.30 -10.61
CA GLN A 103 7.13 -0.31 -9.65
C GLN A 103 6.88 1.02 -10.35
N TYR A 104 5.80 1.71 -9.99
CA TYR A 104 5.52 3.05 -10.50
C TYR A 104 4.69 3.86 -9.52
N ARG A 105 4.81 5.19 -9.59
CA ARG A 105 4.25 6.12 -8.58
C ARG A 105 4.59 5.71 -7.14
N SER A 106 5.73 5.04 -6.98
CA SER A 106 6.19 4.48 -5.72
C SER A 106 7.14 5.43 -5.00
N GLU A 107 7.18 5.31 -3.69
CA GLU A 107 8.15 5.99 -2.82
C GLU A 107 9.31 5.05 -2.49
N VAL A 108 10.53 5.58 -2.39
CA VAL A 108 11.67 4.87 -1.81
C VAL A 108 11.68 5.13 -0.31
N ARG A 109 11.66 4.06 0.48
CA ARG A 109 11.51 4.06 1.94
C ARG A 109 12.72 3.42 2.61
N GLU A 110 13.77 4.23 2.75
CA GLU A 110 15.05 3.80 3.37
C GLU A 110 14.90 3.35 4.83
N ASP A 111 13.89 3.85 5.54
CA ASP A 111 13.55 3.42 6.89
C ASP A 111 13.07 1.95 6.96
N LEU A 112 12.65 1.38 5.83
CA LEU A 112 12.23 -0.02 5.70
C LEU A 112 13.35 -0.95 5.24
N GLY A 113 14.52 -0.39 4.92
CA GLY A 113 15.66 -1.07 4.35
C GLY A 113 16.16 -0.35 3.09
N PRO A 114 17.40 -0.67 2.66
CA PRO A 114 18.05 0.01 1.55
C PRO A 114 17.22 -0.10 0.28
N ASN A 115 16.81 1.04 -0.28
CA ASN A 115 16.06 1.16 -1.55
C ASN A 115 14.72 0.40 -1.58
N VAL A 116 14.10 0.11 -0.43
CA VAL A 116 12.78 -0.53 -0.42
C VAL A 116 11.75 0.39 -1.06
N MET A 117 11.01 -0.10 -2.04
CA MET A 117 9.93 0.66 -2.67
C MET A 117 8.56 0.32 -2.07
N VAL A 118 7.70 1.33 -1.94
CA VAL A 118 6.31 1.22 -1.49
C VAL A 118 5.41 1.93 -2.48
N GLY A 119 4.38 1.26 -3.00
CA GLY A 119 3.48 1.84 -4.00
C GLY A 119 3.05 0.84 -5.08
N TYR A 120 2.51 1.35 -6.18
CA TYR A 120 1.92 0.52 -7.22
C TYR A 120 2.96 -0.29 -8.00
N GLN A 121 2.55 -1.49 -8.40
CA GLN A 121 3.33 -2.48 -9.11
C GLN A 121 2.49 -3.10 -10.22
N CYS A 122 3.05 -3.14 -11.43
CA CYS A 122 2.64 -4.10 -12.45
C CYS A 122 3.46 -5.38 -12.26
N ASP A 123 2.83 -6.44 -11.77
CA ASP A 123 3.52 -7.68 -11.43
C ASP A 123 3.93 -8.47 -12.69
N VAL A 124 5.08 -9.12 -12.62
CA VAL A 124 5.61 -10.04 -13.64
C VAL A 124 5.77 -11.41 -13.01
N VAL A 125 4.78 -12.28 -13.21
CA VAL A 125 4.71 -13.60 -12.55
C VAL A 125 4.32 -14.68 -13.56
N ALA A 126 5.32 -15.36 -14.13
CA ALA A 126 5.07 -16.31 -15.21
C ALA A 126 4.26 -17.54 -14.78
N ALA A 127 4.45 -18.01 -13.54
CA ALA A 127 3.86 -19.24 -13.06
C ALA A 127 2.37 -19.13 -12.66
N ASN A 128 1.81 -17.91 -12.61
CA ASN A 128 0.41 -17.71 -12.22
C ASN A 128 -0.27 -16.67 -13.13
N PRO A 129 -1.16 -17.10 -14.05
CA PRO A 129 -1.87 -16.21 -14.96
C PRO A 129 -2.65 -15.08 -14.27
N LYS A 130 -3.15 -15.31 -13.04
CA LYS A 130 -3.88 -14.26 -12.28
C LYS A 130 -2.99 -13.12 -11.79
N TYR A 131 -1.67 -13.34 -11.76
CA TYR A 131 -0.69 -12.40 -11.21
C TYR A 131 0.15 -11.73 -12.30
N ASN A 132 0.19 -12.27 -13.52
CA ASN A 132 0.99 -11.68 -14.58
C ASN A 132 0.30 -10.46 -15.20
N GLY A 133 0.87 -9.27 -15.02
CA GLY A 133 0.26 -8.00 -15.44
C GLY A 133 -0.83 -7.48 -14.50
N MET A 134 -0.95 -8.05 -13.30
CA MET A 134 -1.89 -7.57 -12.27
C MET A 134 -1.43 -6.23 -11.68
N LEU A 135 -2.35 -5.52 -11.01
CA LEU A 135 -2.01 -4.36 -10.19
C LEU A 135 -1.92 -4.75 -8.72
N TYR A 136 -0.73 -4.60 -8.16
CA TYR A 136 -0.43 -4.82 -6.76
C TYR A 136 0.12 -3.53 -6.14
N GLU A 137 -0.11 -3.31 -4.85
CA GLU A 137 0.46 -2.20 -4.10
C GLU A 137 1.44 -2.73 -3.05
N GLU A 138 2.73 -2.64 -3.39
CA GLU A 138 3.82 -3.17 -2.58
C GLU A 138 3.88 -2.47 -1.23
N ARG A 139 3.87 -3.30 -0.17
CA ARG A 139 3.76 -2.90 1.24
C ARG A 139 2.58 -1.97 1.57
N GLY A 140 1.60 -1.84 0.67
CA GLY A 140 0.33 -1.14 0.90
C GLY A 140 -0.85 -2.11 1.01
N ARG A 141 -1.87 -1.86 0.19
CA ARG A 141 -3.15 -2.56 0.17
C ARG A 141 -3.06 -3.99 -0.41
N ARG A 142 -1.94 -4.39 -1.02
CA ARG A 142 -1.69 -5.67 -1.72
C ARG A 142 -2.37 -5.73 -3.09
N ILE A 143 -2.96 -6.87 -3.50
CA ILE A 143 -3.50 -6.98 -4.87
C ILE A 143 -4.73 -6.08 -4.95
N LEU A 144 -4.64 -5.08 -5.81
CA LEU A 144 -5.73 -4.15 -6.09
C LEU A 144 -6.59 -4.65 -7.23
N CYS A 145 -6.00 -5.30 -8.24
CA CYS A 145 -6.71 -5.82 -9.41
C CYS A 145 -5.94 -7.00 -9.99
N HIS A 146 -6.50 -8.21 -9.98
CA HIS A 146 -5.90 -9.37 -10.65
C HIS A 146 -5.91 -9.20 -12.17
N THR A 147 -5.09 -10.01 -12.84
CA THR A 147 -5.14 -10.15 -14.29
C THR A 147 -6.53 -10.60 -14.74
N GLY A 148 -7.12 -9.89 -15.69
CA GLY A 148 -8.47 -10.11 -16.21
C GLY A 148 -9.57 -9.38 -15.44
N GLU A 149 -9.23 -8.57 -14.43
CA GLU A 149 -10.22 -7.81 -13.65
C GLU A 149 -10.30 -6.34 -14.08
N LYS A 150 -11.49 -5.77 -13.87
CA LYS A 150 -11.70 -4.34 -13.69
C LYS A 150 -12.13 -4.10 -12.24
N VAL A 151 -11.42 -3.22 -11.55
CA VAL A 151 -11.68 -2.90 -10.14
C VAL A 151 -11.93 -1.42 -9.96
N VAL A 152 -12.82 -1.08 -9.03
CA VAL A 152 -12.97 0.28 -8.50
C VAL A 152 -12.70 0.23 -7.01
N THR A 153 -11.75 1.02 -6.52
CA THR A 153 -11.56 1.28 -5.09
C THR A 153 -12.34 2.51 -4.70
N ASP A 154 -13.24 2.39 -3.73
CA ASP A 154 -14.06 3.50 -3.25
C ASP A 154 -13.28 4.51 -2.39
N ALA A 155 -13.93 5.62 -2.03
CA ALA A 155 -13.33 6.70 -1.24
C ALA A 155 -12.89 6.29 0.18
N ASN A 156 -13.28 5.11 0.66
CA ASN A 156 -12.86 4.56 1.95
C ASN A 156 -11.73 3.51 1.81
N GLY A 157 -11.24 3.28 0.58
CA GLY A 157 -10.18 2.32 0.30
C GLY A 157 -10.66 0.87 0.15
N GLN A 158 -11.97 0.64 -0.01
CA GLN A 158 -12.51 -0.70 -0.28
C GLN A 158 -12.56 -0.95 -1.79
N GLY A 159 -11.93 -2.06 -2.22
CA GLY A 159 -11.92 -2.49 -3.62
C GLY A 159 -13.15 -3.32 -4.00
N TRP A 160 -13.62 -3.13 -5.23
CA TRP A 160 -14.79 -3.81 -5.79
C TRP A 160 -14.46 -4.30 -7.20
N VAL A 161 -14.52 -5.61 -7.43
CA VAL A 161 -14.42 -6.19 -8.78
C VAL A 161 -15.73 -5.91 -9.49
N VAL A 162 -15.69 -5.04 -10.50
CA VAL A 162 -16.86 -4.63 -11.29
C VAL A 162 -16.99 -5.41 -12.58
N LYS A 163 -15.90 -6.01 -13.05
CA LYS A 163 -15.87 -6.94 -14.18
C LYS A 163 -14.71 -7.90 -14.02
N SER A 164 -14.87 -9.14 -14.47
CA SER A 164 -13.79 -10.11 -14.56
C SER A 164 -13.90 -10.93 -15.84
N SER A 165 -12.77 -11.47 -16.29
CA SER A 165 -12.66 -12.44 -17.37
C SER A 165 -11.60 -13.49 -17.02
N GLU A 166 -11.55 -14.58 -17.79
CA GLU A 166 -10.45 -15.54 -17.65
C GLU A 166 -9.10 -14.83 -17.90
N PRO A 167 -8.11 -14.99 -17.00
CA PRO A 167 -6.81 -14.36 -17.19
C PRO A 167 -6.10 -14.90 -18.44
N PRO A 168 -5.60 -14.05 -19.35
CA PRO A 168 -4.76 -14.50 -20.44
C PRO A 168 -3.47 -15.16 -19.92
N GLN A 169 -2.94 -16.10 -20.71
CA GLN A 169 -1.70 -16.80 -20.41
C GLN A 169 -0.59 -16.29 -21.31
N PHE A 170 0.58 -16.05 -20.72
CA PHE A 170 1.78 -15.60 -21.42
C PHE A 170 2.90 -16.59 -21.10
N ALA A 171 3.60 -17.05 -22.13
CA ALA A 171 4.61 -18.07 -21.97
C ALA A 171 5.85 -17.49 -21.26
N PRO A 172 6.43 -18.20 -20.28
CA PRO A 172 7.76 -17.81 -19.81
C PRO A 172 8.78 -17.95 -20.93
N GLU A 173 9.96 -17.41 -20.69
CA GLU A 173 11.11 -17.50 -21.60
C GLU A 173 10.85 -16.91 -23.01
N THR A 174 9.82 -16.07 -23.12
CA THR A 174 9.46 -15.32 -24.32
C THR A 174 9.44 -13.83 -24.00
N TRP A 175 9.79 -12.99 -24.98
CA TRP A 175 9.66 -11.54 -24.84
C TRP A 175 8.20 -11.14 -25.01
N HIS A 176 7.67 -10.43 -24.03
CA HIS A 176 6.31 -9.89 -24.03
C HIS A 176 6.36 -8.38 -23.84
N ARG A 177 5.51 -7.64 -24.56
CA ARG A 177 5.42 -6.18 -24.43
C ARG A 177 4.43 -5.80 -23.35
N TYR A 178 4.95 -5.21 -22.27
CA TYR A 178 4.14 -4.65 -21.20
C TYR A 178 3.88 -3.17 -21.50
N LYS A 179 2.65 -2.74 -21.23
CA LYS A 179 2.28 -1.33 -21.21
C LYS A 179 1.63 -1.01 -19.86
N VAL A 180 2.05 0.08 -19.23
CA VAL A 180 1.40 0.68 -18.06
C VAL A 180 0.98 2.09 -18.45
N ARG A 181 -0.32 2.38 -18.40
CA ARG A 181 -0.85 3.73 -18.61
C ARG A 181 -1.54 4.16 -17.33
N VAL A 182 -1.13 5.31 -16.81
CA VAL A 182 -1.74 5.89 -15.62
C VAL A 182 -2.12 7.33 -15.91
N VAL A 183 -3.39 7.66 -15.73
CA VAL A 183 -3.94 9.01 -15.98
C VAL A 183 -4.88 9.37 -14.85
N GLY A 184 -4.57 10.45 -14.12
CA GLY A 184 -5.26 10.77 -12.88
C GLY A 184 -5.15 9.60 -11.90
N ASN A 185 -6.28 9.04 -11.49
CA ASN A 185 -6.39 7.85 -10.63
C ASN A 185 -6.81 6.58 -11.39
N HIS A 186 -6.66 6.56 -12.73
CA HIS A 186 -6.97 5.41 -13.57
C HIS A 186 -5.69 4.69 -13.97
N HIS A 187 -5.57 3.43 -13.56
CA HIS A 187 -4.42 2.56 -13.78
C HIS A 187 -4.80 1.45 -14.75
N GLN A 188 -4.04 1.30 -15.83
CA GLN A 188 -4.29 0.27 -16.82
C GLN A 188 -3.00 -0.43 -17.23
N HIS A 189 -3.04 -1.76 -17.28
CA HIS A 189 -1.92 -2.60 -17.69
C HIS A 189 -2.29 -3.43 -18.91
N TRP A 190 -1.32 -3.66 -19.80
CA TRP A 190 -1.45 -4.58 -20.92
C TRP A 190 -0.22 -5.45 -21.06
N ILE A 191 -0.41 -6.64 -21.61
CA ILE A 191 0.66 -7.52 -22.11
C ILE A 191 0.31 -7.93 -23.54
N ASP A 192 1.21 -7.69 -24.49
CA ASP A 192 1.02 -7.93 -25.92
C ASP A 192 -0.30 -7.35 -26.47
N GLY A 193 -0.66 -6.16 -25.99
CA GLY A 193 -1.89 -5.47 -26.37
C GLY A 193 -3.17 -5.99 -25.71
N GLN A 194 -3.11 -7.08 -24.94
CA GLN A 194 -4.25 -7.59 -24.16
C GLN A 194 -4.32 -6.86 -22.82
N LEU A 195 -5.47 -6.27 -22.50
CA LEU A 195 -5.71 -5.57 -21.23
C LEU A 195 -5.68 -6.58 -20.08
N THR A 196 -4.79 -6.39 -19.12
CA THR A 196 -4.62 -7.29 -17.98
C THR A 196 -5.21 -6.72 -16.70
N ALA A 197 -5.12 -5.42 -16.47
CA ALA A 197 -5.72 -4.77 -15.30
C ALA A 197 -6.31 -3.42 -15.67
N ASP A 198 -7.48 -3.09 -15.12
CA ASP A 198 -8.18 -1.81 -15.27
C ASP A 198 -8.69 -1.38 -13.90
N HIS A 199 -8.06 -0.39 -13.28
CA HIS A 199 -8.33 -0.01 -11.89
C HIS A 199 -8.53 1.49 -11.73
N PHE A 200 -9.64 1.88 -11.09
CA PHE A 200 -9.85 3.24 -10.61
C PHE A 200 -9.63 3.29 -9.10
N ASP A 201 -8.74 4.17 -8.65
CA ASP A 201 -8.44 4.36 -7.23
C ASP A 201 -9.04 5.67 -6.70
N MET A 202 -10.27 5.61 -6.18
CA MET A 202 -10.97 6.80 -5.67
C MET A 202 -10.66 7.08 -4.20
N ASP A 203 -9.72 6.38 -3.57
CA ASP A 203 -9.30 6.63 -2.18
C ASP A 203 -8.32 7.83 -2.11
N PRO A 204 -8.76 9.04 -1.71
CA PRO A 204 -7.88 10.21 -1.70
C PRO A 204 -6.78 10.14 -0.65
N LYS A 205 -6.89 9.24 0.35
CA LYS A 205 -5.90 9.09 1.42
C LYS A 205 -4.89 7.99 1.11
N GLY A 206 -5.34 6.92 0.47
CA GLY A 206 -4.52 5.76 0.14
C GLY A 206 -3.79 5.86 -1.20
N ARG A 207 -4.32 6.64 -2.17
CA ARG A 207 -3.72 6.70 -3.51
C ARG A 207 -2.48 7.58 -3.60
N SER A 208 -1.60 7.22 -4.52
CA SER A 208 -0.50 8.08 -4.97
C SER A 208 -0.74 8.60 -6.39
N LEU A 209 -0.60 9.90 -6.58
CA LEU A 209 -0.73 10.53 -7.91
C LEU A 209 0.62 10.78 -8.59
N SER A 210 1.73 10.57 -7.89
CA SER A 210 3.08 10.80 -8.42
C SER A 210 4.11 9.94 -7.69
N GLY A 211 5.18 9.56 -8.36
CA GLY A 211 6.30 8.90 -7.69
C GLY A 211 7.30 8.29 -8.65
N ARG A 212 8.24 7.53 -8.09
CA ARG A 212 9.38 6.94 -8.80
C ARG A 212 8.95 5.69 -9.57
N ILE A 213 9.76 5.32 -10.56
CA ILE A 213 9.66 4.08 -11.32
C ILE A 213 10.84 3.19 -10.93
N GLY A 214 10.60 1.90 -10.75
CA GLY A 214 11.61 0.94 -10.32
C GLY A 214 11.31 -0.48 -10.76
N VAL A 215 12.23 -1.40 -10.48
CA VAL A 215 12.04 -2.83 -10.73
C VAL A 215 12.58 -3.66 -9.58
N GLN A 216 12.10 -4.90 -9.50
CA GLN A 216 12.35 -5.80 -8.38
C GLN A 216 13.01 -7.12 -8.81
N VAL A 217 13.88 -7.64 -7.95
CA VAL A 217 14.12 -9.08 -7.86
C VAL A 217 13.52 -9.62 -6.55
N HIS A 218 12.72 -10.67 -6.65
CA HIS A 218 11.87 -11.14 -5.55
C HIS A 218 12.54 -12.23 -4.70
N VAL A 219 12.13 -12.35 -3.43
CA VAL A 219 12.48 -13.50 -2.58
C VAL A 219 11.80 -14.77 -3.08
N GLY A 220 12.56 -15.83 -3.36
CA GLY A 220 11.94 -17.05 -3.87
C GLY A 220 12.92 -18.01 -4.52
N PRO A 221 12.44 -18.91 -5.39
CA PRO A 221 13.31 -19.71 -6.24
C PRO A 221 14.27 -18.86 -7.07
N PRO A 222 15.35 -19.44 -7.61
CA PRO A 222 16.19 -18.76 -8.59
C PRO A 222 15.34 -18.18 -9.72
N MET A 223 15.64 -16.96 -10.11
CA MET A 223 14.95 -16.26 -11.18
C MET A 223 15.88 -15.42 -12.02
N GLU A 224 15.48 -15.24 -13.26
CA GLU A 224 16.02 -14.24 -14.17
C GLU A 224 14.87 -13.43 -14.76
N ILE A 225 15.07 -12.12 -14.84
CA ILE A 225 14.18 -11.13 -15.46
C ILE A 225 15.03 -10.25 -16.36
N ARG A 226 14.53 -9.93 -17.56
CA ARG A 226 15.20 -9.05 -18.52
C ARG A 226 14.23 -8.02 -19.03
N TYR A 227 14.71 -6.79 -19.15
CA TYR A 227 13.97 -5.65 -19.68
C TYR A 227 14.74 -5.04 -20.84
N ARG A 228 14.02 -4.69 -21.90
CA ARG A 228 14.54 -3.84 -22.98
C ARG A 228 13.44 -2.90 -23.46
N ASN A 229 13.81 -1.90 -24.25
CA ASN A 229 12.84 -0.96 -24.82
C ASN A 229 12.00 -0.30 -23.71
N PHE A 230 12.65 0.06 -22.59
CA PHE A 230 11.98 0.58 -21.41
C PHE A 230 11.79 2.09 -21.56
N PHE A 231 10.65 2.47 -22.11
CA PHE A 231 10.33 3.84 -22.49
C PHE A 231 9.24 4.43 -21.59
N VAL A 232 9.39 5.70 -21.23
CA VAL A 232 8.38 6.46 -20.48
C VAL A 232 8.03 7.73 -21.25
N LYS A 233 6.74 7.94 -21.48
CA LYS A 233 6.17 9.14 -22.07
C LYS A 233 5.28 9.84 -21.05
N ARG A 234 5.64 11.04 -20.64
CA ARG A 234 4.79 11.88 -19.79
C ARG A 234 3.58 12.37 -20.56
N LEU A 235 2.42 12.33 -19.93
CA LEU A 235 1.18 12.89 -20.46
C LEU A 235 0.94 14.25 -19.79
N ALA A 236 1.03 15.31 -20.57
CA ALA A 236 0.86 16.68 -20.10
C ALA A 236 -0.26 17.39 -20.88
N PRO A 237 -1.14 18.17 -20.21
CA PRO A 237 -1.19 18.38 -18.77
C PRO A 237 -1.64 17.12 -18.01
N THR A 238 -1.35 17.06 -16.71
CA THR A 238 -1.80 15.96 -15.85
C THR A 238 -3.30 16.09 -15.59
N ALA A 239 -4.01 14.96 -15.63
CA ALA A 239 -5.45 14.89 -15.46
C ALA A 239 -5.83 14.99 -13.99
N LYS A 240 -6.98 15.59 -13.73
CA LYS A 240 -7.59 15.53 -12.39
C LYS A 240 -8.09 14.10 -12.14
N PRO A 241 -7.96 13.57 -10.91
CA PRO A 241 -8.60 12.31 -10.54
C PRO A 241 -10.11 12.35 -10.80
N ASP A 242 -10.65 11.24 -11.30
CA ASP A 242 -12.07 11.00 -11.42
C ASP A 242 -12.56 10.16 -10.23
N ASP A 243 -13.19 10.83 -9.27
CA ASP A 243 -13.75 10.23 -8.06
C ASP A 243 -15.25 9.91 -8.20
N SER A 244 -15.75 9.89 -9.44
CA SER A 244 -17.18 9.73 -9.76
C SER A 244 -17.52 8.40 -10.44
N VAL A 245 -16.56 7.48 -10.54
CA VAL A 245 -16.76 6.18 -11.18
C VAL A 245 -17.77 5.34 -10.39
N GLU A 246 -18.83 4.92 -11.07
CA GLU A 246 -19.89 4.13 -10.46
C GLU A 246 -19.42 2.71 -10.11
N ILE A 247 -19.84 2.24 -8.92
CA ILE A 247 -19.66 0.87 -8.47
C ILE A 247 -21.04 0.19 -8.58
N PRO A 248 -21.22 -0.78 -9.49
CA PRO A 248 -22.49 -1.50 -9.64
C PRO A 248 -22.88 -2.27 -8.39
N ASP A 249 -24.19 -2.42 -8.14
CA ASP A 249 -24.72 -3.18 -7.00
C ASP A 249 -24.30 -4.66 -6.99
N ASN A 250 -23.98 -5.22 -8.16
CA ASN A 250 -23.49 -6.59 -8.30
C ASN A 250 -21.96 -6.71 -8.24
N ALA A 251 -21.24 -5.63 -7.91
CA ALA A 251 -19.78 -5.68 -7.79
C ALA A 251 -19.35 -6.57 -6.63
N GLU A 252 -18.32 -7.38 -6.86
CA GLU A 252 -17.80 -8.30 -5.86
C GLU A 252 -16.81 -7.59 -4.94
N LYS A 253 -17.07 -7.61 -3.63
CA LYS A 253 -16.20 -6.99 -2.65
C LYS A 253 -14.85 -7.72 -2.60
N ILE A 254 -13.76 -7.00 -2.81
CA ILE A 254 -12.41 -7.54 -2.57
C ILE A 254 -12.21 -7.67 -1.06
N VAL A 255 -12.12 -8.90 -0.60
CA VAL A 255 -11.81 -9.19 0.80
C VAL A 255 -10.31 -8.97 1.07
N PRO A 256 -9.93 -8.47 2.26
CA PRO A 256 -8.52 -8.25 2.61
C PRO A 256 -7.67 -9.49 2.39
N GLN A 257 -6.70 -9.38 1.48
CA GLN A 257 -5.86 -10.49 1.10
C GLN A 257 -4.74 -10.73 2.09
N GLY A 258 -4.37 -12.00 2.24
CA GLY A 258 -3.57 -12.49 3.35
C GLY A 258 -4.42 -12.44 4.60
N GLY A 259 -5.32 -13.43 4.70
CA GLY A 259 -6.24 -13.57 5.82
C GLY A 259 -5.51 -13.46 7.16
N TRP A 260 -6.30 -13.34 8.22
CA TRP A 260 -5.87 -13.21 9.62
C TRP A 260 -4.73 -14.16 10.04
N LYS A 261 -4.54 -15.27 9.32
CA LYS A 261 -3.38 -16.17 9.41
C LYS A 261 -2.00 -15.52 9.19
N ASN A 262 -1.88 -14.45 8.39
CA ASN A 262 -0.61 -13.75 8.09
C ASN A 262 -0.54 -12.31 8.64
N ALA A 263 -1.55 -11.91 9.42
CA ALA A 263 -1.67 -10.59 10.02
C ALA A 263 -0.45 -10.19 10.88
N GLY A 264 0.14 -11.14 11.61
CA GLY A 264 1.34 -10.93 12.43
C GLY A 264 2.61 -10.51 11.67
N LYS A 265 2.68 -10.68 10.34
CA LYS A 265 3.87 -10.32 9.54
C LYS A 265 3.88 -8.87 9.05
N ARG A 266 2.74 -8.15 9.09
CA ARG A 266 2.65 -6.73 8.70
C ARG A 266 3.18 -5.78 9.78
N ASP A 267 3.39 -6.27 10.98
CA ASP A 267 3.72 -5.47 12.15
C ASP A 267 5.21 -5.39 12.49
N ALA A 268 6.09 -5.83 11.60
CA ALA A 268 7.53 -5.69 11.86
C ALA A 268 7.94 -4.23 12.18
N ASN A 269 7.13 -3.23 11.77
CA ASN A 269 7.38 -1.80 12.00
C ASN A 269 6.56 -1.16 13.13
N HIS A 270 5.61 -1.87 13.74
CA HIS A 270 4.82 -1.39 14.90
C HIS A 270 4.71 -2.46 15.99
N LYS A 271 5.72 -3.34 16.06
CA LYS A 271 5.86 -4.36 17.08
C LYS A 271 5.62 -3.74 18.45
N LEU A 272 4.74 -4.38 19.24
CA LEU A 272 4.59 -4.01 20.63
C LEU A 272 5.88 -4.36 21.38
N GLU A 273 6.49 -3.34 21.97
CA GLU A 273 7.72 -3.46 22.74
C GLU A 273 7.50 -2.93 24.15
N LYS A 274 8.10 -3.61 25.12
CA LYS A 274 8.20 -3.06 26.47
C LYS A 274 9.09 -1.81 26.40
N ALA A 275 8.63 -0.72 26.98
CA ALA A 275 9.34 0.54 27.00
C ALA A 275 9.40 1.08 28.43
N GLU A 276 10.12 2.19 28.62
CA GLU A 276 10.22 2.86 29.90
C GLU A 276 9.92 4.35 29.75
N LEU A 277 9.08 4.87 30.64
CA LEU A 277 8.88 6.29 30.88
C LEU A 277 9.00 6.50 32.39
N PRO A 278 10.05 7.19 32.88
CA PRO A 278 10.20 7.48 34.30
C PRO A 278 8.93 8.11 34.88
N GLY A 279 8.47 7.66 36.06
CA GLY A 279 7.21 8.15 36.64
C GLY A 279 5.94 7.56 36.02
N THR A 280 6.06 6.51 35.19
CA THR A 280 4.93 5.82 34.57
C THR A 280 5.11 4.31 34.67
N ARG A 281 4.04 3.58 34.98
CA ARG A 281 4.04 2.10 35.06
C ARG A 281 3.42 1.43 33.84
N ASN A 282 3.75 0.16 33.62
CA ASN A 282 3.21 -0.69 32.55
C ASN A 282 3.35 -0.07 31.14
N VAL A 283 4.52 0.47 30.87
CA VAL A 283 4.78 1.22 29.64
C VAL A 283 5.16 0.27 28.50
N HIS A 284 4.43 0.40 27.41
CA HIS A 284 4.71 -0.25 26.14
C HIS A 284 4.67 0.76 25.02
N ARG A 285 5.29 0.42 23.90
CA ARG A 285 5.32 1.25 22.71
C ARG A 285 5.10 0.40 21.47
N ALA A 286 4.37 0.95 20.51
CA ALA A 286 4.18 0.40 19.18
C ALA A 286 4.27 1.56 18.18
N GLY A 287 5.44 1.72 17.55
CA GLY A 287 5.75 2.88 16.70
C GLY A 287 5.52 4.23 17.42
N PRO A 288 4.67 5.13 16.89
CA PRO A 288 4.40 6.45 17.50
C PRO A 288 3.36 6.43 18.64
N ILE A 289 2.90 5.25 19.09
CA ILE A 289 1.89 5.13 20.14
C ILE A 289 2.53 4.55 21.41
N TRP A 290 2.36 5.28 22.51
CA TRP A 290 2.73 4.87 23.86
C TRP A 290 1.48 4.39 24.61
N LEU A 291 1.60 3.27 25.31
CA LEU A 291 0.52 2.57 26.01
C LEU A 291 0.95 2.39 27.45
N ALA A 292 0.19 2.93 28.41
CA ALA A 292 0.67 2.96 29.79
C ALA A 292 -0.41 2.94 30.87
N GLY A 293 0.04 2.68 32.10
CA GLY A 293 -0.66 3.09 33.32
C GLY A 293 -0.54 4.60 33.57
N GLN A 294 -1.02 5.07 34.71
CA GLN A 294 -1.06 6.50 35.01
C GLN A 294 0.36 7.09 35.06
N PRO A 295 0.68 8.10 34.22
CA PRO A 295 1.89 8.90 34.37
C PRO A 295 1.74 9.93 35.48
N ASP A 296 2.80 10.18 36.23
CA ASP A 296 2.91 11.37 37.09
C ASP A 296 3.50 12.57 36.31
N ALA A 297 3.80 13.66 37.00
CA ALA A 297 4.42 14.85 36.40
C ALA A 297 5.77 14.55 35.72
N GLN A 298 6.58 13.66 36.31
CA GLN A 298 7.84 13.21 35.73
C GLN A 298 7.59 12.38 34.47
N GLY A 299 6.57 11.53 34.50
CA GLY A 299 6.08 10.74 33.35
C GLY A 299 5.69 11.60 32.16
N LEU A 300 4.92 12.66 32.39
CA LEU A 300 4.49 13.56 31.32
C LEU A 300 5.67 14.37 30.74
N ALA A 301 6.60 14.82 31.58
CA ALA A 301 7.82 15.47 31.12
C ALA A 301 8.70 14.52 30.28
N ALA A 302 8.82 13.26 30.70
CA ALA A 302 9.54 12.23 29.96
C ALA A 302 8.85 11.89 28.63
N ALA A 303 7.52 11.77 28.62
CA ALA A 303 6.73 11.52 27.43
C ALA A 303 6.92 12.64 26.39
N LYS A 304 6.86 13.91 26.82
CA LYS A 304 7.14 15.07 25.95
C LYS A 304 8.52 15.00 25.34
N LYS A 305 9.55 14.70 26.14
CA LYS A 305 10.92 14.54 25.66
C LYS A 305 11.07 13.39 24.65
N ALA A 306 10.24 12.36 24.75
CA ALA A 306 10.20 11.23 23.83
C ALA A 306 9.42 11.53 22.52
N GLY A 307 8.89 12.75 22.35
CA GLY A 307 8.16 13.18 21.17
C GLY A 307 6.64 13.04 21.26
N VAL A 308 6.10 12.74 22.46
CA VAL A 308 4.65 12.78 22.68
C VAL A 308 4.17 14.22 22.59
N THR A 309 3.11 14.42 21.80
CA THR A 309 2.44 15.72 21.63
C THR A 309 1.00 15.68 22.16
N ARG A 310 0.40 14.48 22.26
CA ARG A 310 -0.97 14.26 22.71
C ARG A 310 -1.06 13.17 23.78
N VAL A 311 -1.87 13.41 24.80
CA VAL A 311 -2.21 12.46 25.86
C VAL A 311 -3.71 12.17 25.83
N ILE A 312 -4.05 10.88 25.86
CA ILE A 312 -5.42 10.38 25.91
C ILE A 312 -5.61 9.62 27.21
N THR A 313 -6.50 10.09 28.08
CA THR A 313 -6.84 9.41 29.34
C THR A 313 -8.12 8.60 29.19
N LEU A 314 -8.08 7.36 29.66
CA LEU A 314 -9.25 6.48 29.80
C LEU A 314 -9.73 6.35 31.25
N ARG A 315 -9.12 7.10 32.20
CA ARG A 315 -9.53 7.07 33.61
C ARG A 315 -10.98 7.52 33.76
N SER A 316 -11.70 6.89 34.67
CA SER A 316 -13.05 7.31 35.04
C SER A 316 -12.98 8.50 35.98
N GLU A 317 -14.06 9.26 36.06
CA GLU A 317 -14.16 10.41 36.97
C GLU A 317 -14.01 10.01 38.43
N ARG A 318 -14.44 8.80 38.79
CA ARG A 318 -14.31 8.24 40.15
C ARG A 318 -12.86 7.96 40.55
N GLU A 319 -11.97 7.89 39.58
CA GLU A 319 -10.54 7.66 39.83
C GLU A 319 -9.78 8.97 39.98
N LEU A 320 -10.37 10.14 39.71
CA LEU A 320 -9.66 11.42 39.71
C LEU A 320 -9.44 11.91 41.14
N ASP A 321 -8.21 11.77 41.59
CA ASP A 321 -7.65 12.32 42.83
C ASP A 321 -6.95 13.67 42.61
N PHE A 322 -6.74 14.06 41.35
CA PHE A 322 -6.19 15.35 40.91
C PHE A 322 -6.71 15.73 39.52
N ASP A 323 -6.47 16.99 39.12
CA ASP A 323 -6.79 17.49 37.78
C ASP A 323 -5.75 17.01 36.76
N ASP A 324 -6.08 15.93 36.05
CA ASP A 324 -5.22 15.35 35.03
C ASP A 324 -5.10 16.24 33.78
N GLU A 325 -6.13 17.01 33.46
CA GLU A 325 -6.12 17.95 32.34
C GLU A 325 -5.14 19.10 32.60
N ALA A 326 -5.20 19.72 33.79
CA ALA A 326 -4.28 20.78 34.19
C ALA A 326 -2.83 20.29 34.14
N LEU A 327 -2.55 19.09 34.66
CA LEU A 327 -1.21 18.51 34.68
C LEU A 327 -0.66 18.27 33.26
N VAL A 328 -1.48 17.73 32.35
CA VAL A 328 -1.08 17.50 30.95
C VAL A 328 -0.87 18.82 30.20
N LYS A 329 -1.74 19.81 30.44
CA LYS A 329 -1.63 21.13 29.83
C LYS A 329 -0.43 21.91 30.33
N GLU A 330 -0.08 21.80 31.62
CA GLU A 330 1.13 22.39 32.20
C GLU A 330 2.40 21.78 31.60
N ALA A 331 2.37 20.48 31.29
CA ALA A 331 3.43 19.85 30.49
C ALA A 331 3.45 20.34 29.02
N GLY A 332 2.45 21.09 28.55
CA GLY A 332 2.35 21.62 27.19
C GLY A 332 2.00 20.55 26.16
N LEU A 333 1.14 19.60 26.54
CA LEU A 333 0.66 18.50 25.70
C LEU A 333 -0.84 18.67 25.40
N GLU A 334 -1.29 18.20 24.24
CA GLU A 334 -2.71 18.16 23.89
C GLU A 334 -3.41 17.09 24.73
N PHE A 335 -4.57 17.41 25.32
CA PHE A 335 -5.30 16.51 26.21
C PHE A 335 -6.65 16.06 25.61
N HIS A 336 -6.92 14.75 25.66
CA HIS A 336 -8.24 14.18 25.34
C HIS A 336 -8.70 13.23 26.44
N ALA A 337 -9.90 13.44 26.96
CA ALA A 337 -10.51 12.56 27.96
C ALA A 337 -11.62 11.70 27.34
N ILE A 338 -11.46 10.37 27.37
CA ILE A 338 -12.48 9.41 26.95
C ILE A 338 -12.73 8.46 28.12
N ARG A 339 -13.49 8.95 29.09
CA ARG A 339 -13.58 8.36 30.43
C ARG A 339 -14.56 7.17 30.49
N PHE A 340 -14.13 6.05 31.05
CA PHE A 340 -14.98 4.90 31.39
C PHE A 340 -14.34 4.02 32.46
N GLY A 341 -15.11 3.53 33.43
CA GLY A 341 -14.59 2.74 34.57
C GLY A 341 -14.38 1.26 34.27
N GLY A 342 -15.25 0.65 33.47
CA GLY A 342 -15.21 -0.78 33.16
C GLY A 342 -16.00 -1.11 31.89
N HIS A 343 -16.16 -2.41 31.61
CA HIS A 343 -16.71 -2.91 30.35
C HIS A 343 -18.10 -2.35 30.01
N GLN A 344 -19.00 -2.22 30.99
CA GLN A 344 -20.36 -1.67 30.80
C GLN A 344 -20.37 -0.23 30.27
N GLN A 345 -19.29 0.52 30.51
CA GLN A 345 -19.13 1.92 30.07
C GLN A 345 -18.20 2.06 28.85
N MET A 346 -17.63 0.96 28.35
CA MET A 346 -16.79 0.89 27.17
C MET A 346 -17.66 0.72 25.91
N THR A 347 -18.45 1.75 25.61
CA THR A 347 -19.37 1.75 24.47
C THR A 347 -18.64 1.84 23.13
N ASP A 348 -19.22 1.31 22.07
CA ASP A 348 -18.76 1.43 20.68
C ASP A 348 -18.28 2.82 20.29
N GLN A 349 -19.08 3.87 20.56
CA GLN A 349 -18.73 5.25 20.24
C GLN A 349 -17.42 5.72 20.89
N LYS A 350 -17.10 5.22 22.10
CA LYS A 350 -15.84 5.54 22.78
C LYS A 350 -14.68 4.80 22.14
N ILE A 351 -14.86 3.53 21.80
CA ILE A 351 -13.83 2.74 21.11
C ILE A 351 -13.54 3.36 19.73
N ASP A 352 -14.58 3.72 18.97
CA ASP A 352 -14.47 4.43 17.69
C ASP A 352 -13.69 5.75 17.86
N ARG A 353 -14.06 6.58 18.84
CA ARG A 353 -13.37 7.85 19.09
C ARG A 353 -11.90 7.68 19.46
N ILE A 354 -11.56 6.69 20.30
CA ILE A 354 -10.16 6.42 20.67
C ILE A 354 -9.38 5.98 19.42
N ARG A 355 -9.94 5.08 18.62
CA ARG A 355 -9.30 4.61 17.38
C ARG A 355 -9.05 5.75 16.39
N GLU A 356 -10.01 6.65 16.19
CA GLU A 356 -9.81 7.83 15.34
C GLU A 356 -8.64 8.70 15.81
N LEU A 357 -8.48 8.90 17.12
CA LEU A 357 -7.34 9.63 17.65
C LEU A 357 -6.03 8.87 17.43
N LEU A 358 -5.99 7.56 17.71
CA LEU A 358 -4.78 6.74 17.56
C LEU A 358 -4.27 6.70 16.11
N LYS A 359 -5.17 6.68 15.11
CA LYS A 359 -4.81 6.72 13.68
C LYS A 359 -4.07 7.99 13.25
N THR A 360 -4.13 9.06 14.05
CA THR A 360 -3.40 10.30 13.76
C THR A 360 -1.96 10.30 14.28
N ALA A 361 -1.54 9.25 15.00
CA ALA A 361 -0.18 9.15 15.53
C ALA A 361 0.86 9.08 14.40
N ARG A 362 1.91 9.91 14.50
CA ARG A 362 3.05 9.96 13.57
C ARG A 362 4.35 10.06 14.34
N HIS A 363 5.49 9.80 13.71
CA HIS A 363 6.81 9.88 14.37
C HIS A 363 7.10 11.29 14.96
N ASP A 364 6.62 12.33 14.28
CA ASP A 364 6.71 13.75 14.68
C ASP A 364 5.55 14.22 15.58
N ALA A 365 4.51 13.39 15.75
CA ALA A 365 3.32 13.68 16.54
C ALA A 365 2.85 12.41 17.29
N GLN A 366 3.62 12.02 18.31
CA GLN A 366 3.36 10.77 19.04
C GLN A 366 2.24 10.94 20.07
N ILE A 367 1.57 9.83 20.41
CA ILE A 367 0.41 9.79 21.30
C ILE A 367 0.69 8.91 22.50
N LEU A 368 0.34 9.38 23.71
CA LEU A 368 0.30 8.58 24.92
C LEU A 368 -1.14 8.25 25.31
N LEU A 369 -1.52 6.98 25.22
CA LEU A 369 -2.79 6.46 25.70
C LEU A 369 -2.59 5.80 27.06
N HIS A 370 -3.29 6.29 28.09
CA HIS A 370 -3.16 5.76 29.45
C HIS A 370 -4.48 5.54 30.17
N CYS A 371 -4.44 4.66 31.18
CA CYS A 371 -5.48 4.57 32.22
C CYS A 371 -4.79 4.32 33.57
N ALA A 372 -5.50 3.95 34.64
CA ALA A 372 -4.86 3.74 35.94
C ALA A 372 -3.74 2.67 35.91
N SER A 373 -3.98 1.50 35.30
CA SER A 373 -3.09 0.33 35.34
C SER A 373 -2.73 -0.25 33.98
N ALA A 374 -3.10 0.44 32.88
CA ALA A 374 -3.08 -0.05 31.50
C ALA A 374 -4.14 -1.13 31.15
N ASN A 375 -5.02 -1.52 32.09
CA ASN A 375 -6.06 -2.53 31.84
C ASN A 375 -7.03 -2.15 30.69
N ARG A 376 -7.65 -0.97 30.77
CA ARG A 376 -8.52 -0.41 29.69
C ARG A 376 -7.74 -0.10 28.41
N VAL A 377 -6.45 0.22 28.55
CA VAL A 377 -5.57 0.49 27.40
C VAL A 377 -5.40 -0.78 26.60
N GLY A 378 -5.09 -1.91 27.26
CA GLY A 378 -5.00 -3.21 26.60
C GLY A 378 -6.30 -3.64 25.91
N ALA A 379 -7.47 -3.33 26.50
CA ALA A 379 -8.77 -3.60 25.88
C ALA A 379 -8.97 -2.83 24.56
N VAL A 380 -8.77 -1.51 24.59
CA VAL A 380 -8.95 -0.67 23.39
C VAL A 380 -7.85 -0.93 22.36
N TRP A 381 -6.65 -1.30 22.82
CA TRP A 381 -5.55 -1.71 21.95
C TRP A 381 -5.93 -2.90 21.07
N ILE A 382 -6.68 -3.89 21.59
CA ILE A 382 -7.16 -5.02 20.78
C ILE A 382 -7.97 -4.51 19.58
N ALA A 383 -8.92 -3.62 19.82
CA ALA A 383 -9.77 -3.07 18.77
C ALA A 383 -8.97 -2.30 17.72
N HIS A 384 -8.05 -1.43 18.14
CA HIS A 384 -7.18 -0.69 17.24
C HIS A 384 -6.27 -1.62 16.42
N ARG A 385 -5.65 -2.60 17.07
CA ARG A 385 -4.73 -3.52 16.41
C ARG A 385 -5.39 -4.39 15.39
N VAL A 386 -6.59 -4.84 15.72
CA VAL A 386 -7.33 -5.69 14.82
C VAL A 386 -7.89 -4.90 13.64
N LEU A 387 -8.60 -3.81 13.89
CA LEU A 387 -9.35 -3.11 12.83
C LEU A 387 -8.48 -2.14 12.04
N ASP A 388 -7.52 -1.47 12.68
CA ASP A 388 -6.63 -0.49 12.04
C ASP A 388 -5.27 -1.12 11.70
N GLY A 389 -4.69 -1.88 12.63
CA GLY A 389 -3.42 -2.58 12.45
C GLY A 389 -3.51 -3.90 11.67
N ARG A 390 -4.74 -4.34 11.34
CA ARG A 390 -5.04 -5.61 10.63
C ARG A 390 -4.40 -6.84 11.29
N GLN A 391 -4.29 -6.87 12.63
CA GLN A 391 -3.76 -7.99 13.42
C GLN A 391 -4.76 -9.13 13.61
N ALA A 392 -4.23 -10.34 13.89
CA ALA A 392 -5.04 -11.46 14.36
C ALA A 392 -5.67 -11.13 15.72
N VAL A 393 -6.92 -11.56 15.97
CA VAL A 393 -7.60 -11.29 17.25
C VAL A 393 -6.82 -11.92 18.40
N GLU A 394 -6.28 -13.12 18.19
CA GLU A 394 -5.49 -13.88 19.13
C GLU A 394 -4.19 -13.14 19.50
N ASN A 395 -3.48 -12.59 18.50
CA ASN A 395 -2.27 -11.81 18.74
C ASN A 395 -2.58 -10.49 19.46
N ALA A 396 -3.64 -9.80 19.03
CA ALA A 396 -4.06 -8.56 19.66
C ALA A 396 -4.47 -8.78 21.13
N LEU A 397 -5.10 -9.93 21.45
CA LEU A 397 -5.40 -10.34 22.82
C LEU A 397 -4.13 -10.61 23.63
N LEU A 398 -3.12 -11.25 23.04
CA LEU A 398 -1.82 -11.45 23.70
C LEU A 398 -1.12 -10.11 23.98
N GLU A 399 -1.10 -9.20 23.01
CA GLU A 399 -0.58 -7.84 23.16
C GLU A 399 -1.34 -7.06 24.25
N GLY A 400 -2.68 -7.11 24.23
CA GLY A 400 -3.51 -6.50 25.26
C GLY A 400 -3.15 -6.98 26.67
N LYS A 401 -2.94 -8.30 26.83
CA LYS A 401 -2.47 -8.90 28.09
C LYS A 401 -1.05 -8.45 28.46
N GLN A 402 -0.15 -8.35 27.50
CA GLN A 402 1.21 -7.83 27.73
C GLN A 402 1.19 -6.39 28.24
N ILE A 403 0.32 -5.55 27.66
CA ILE A 403 0.14 -4.15 28.07
C ILE A 403 -0.39 -4.04 29.51
N GLY A 404 -1.32 -4.92 29.90
CA GLY A 404 -1.88 -4.95 31.25
C GLY A 404 -3.38 -5.27 31.33
N LEU A 405 -3.99 -5.79 30.26
CA LEU A 405 -5.37 -6.28 30.28
C LEU A 405 -5.50 -7.50 31.21
N LEU A 406 -6.19 -7.31 32.34
CA LEU A 406 -6.45 -8.34 33.34
C LEU A 406 -7.94 -8.66 33.48
N ASP A 407 -8.81 -7.71 33.13
CA ASP A 407 -10.26 -7.88 33.22
C ASP A 407 -10.78 -8.64 31.98
N PRO A 408 -11.34 -9.85 32.16
CA PRO A 408 -11.84 -10.65 31.05
C PRO A 408 -13.06 -10.03 30.35
N ASP A 409 -13.88 -9.24 31.05
CA ASP A 409 -15.07 -8.63 30.46
C ASP A 409 -14.67 -7.48 29.53
N LEU A 410 -13.66 -6.70 29.91
CA LEU A 410 -13.07 -5.68 29.03
C LEU A 410 -12.49 -6.32 27.75
N GLY A 411 -11.81 -7.46 27.89
CA GLY A 411 -11.30 -8.21 26.73
C GLY A 411 -12.43 -8.75 25.84
N THR A 412 -13.50 -9.26 26.46
CA THR A 412 -14.68 -9.79 25.74
C THR A 412 -15.39 -8.69 24.96
N THR A 413 -15.69 -7.56 25.60
CA THR A 413 -16.33 -6.42 24.93
C THR A 413 -15.49 -5.90 23.76
N ALA A 414 -14.16 -5.82 23.91
CA ALA A 414 -13.28 -5.44 22.80
C ALA A 414 -13.34 -6.43 21.63
N VAL A 415 -13.38 -7.73 21.91
CA VAL A 415 -13.50 -8.78 20.88
C VAL A 415 -14.88 -8.75 20.21
N GLU A 416 -15.96 -8.52 20.95
CA GLU A 416 -17.31 -8.38 20.40
C GLU A 416 -17.42 -7.17 19.48
N TYR A 417 -16.93 -6.02 19.93
CA TYR A 417 -16.82 -4.80 19.12
C TYR A 417 -16.07 -5.07 17.81
N VAL A 418 -14.96 -5.79 17.87
CA VAL A 418 -14.19 -6.23 16.70
C VAL A 418 -15.02 -7.14 15.80
N LYS A 419 -15.68 -8.17 16.34
CA LYS A 419 -16.46 -9.14 15.55
C LYS A 419 -17.58 -8.48 14.75
N GLN A 420 -18.23 -7.45 15.30
CA GLN A 420 -19.30 -6.72 14.62
C GLN A 420 -18.80 -5.84 13.46
N ARG A 421 -17.51 -5.47 13.46
CA ARG A 421 -16.89 -4.54 12.50
C ARG A 421 -15.85 -5.20 11.60
N LYS A 422 -15.52 -6.44 11.88
CA LYS A 422 -14.66 -7.30 11.08
C LYS A 422 -15.47 -7.77 9.88
N PRO A 423 -15.14 -7.33 8.65
CA PRO A 423 -15.90 -7.70 7.46
C PRO A 423 -15.79 -9.18 7.13
#